data_AF-A0A5J4VJQ1-F1
#
_entry.id   AF-A0A5J4VJQ1-F1
#
_cell.length_a   1.000
_cell.length_b   1.000
_cell.length_c   1.000
_cell.angle_alpha   90.00
_cell.angle_beta   90.00
_cell.angle_gamma   90.00
#
_symmetry.space_group_name_H-M   'P 1'
#
loop_
_entity.id
_entity.type
_entity.pdbx_description
1 polymer ?
#
loop_
_entity_poly.entity_id
_entity_poly.type
_entity_poly.pdbx_seq_one_letter_code
_entity_poly.pdbx_strand_id
1 'polypeptide(L)'
;MYFPRGMNIRLIDFGSAVNNTRPRTSLVCTRQYRPPEVIMGLPWSASVDMWSAGCILLELWTGETLFRTHSTREHLQLIEYITQRRIPQLMIEQTKGCVYIRDVVSGDGGGM
;
A
#
# COMPACT_ATOMS: atom_id res chain seq x y z
N MET A 1 19.15 27.20 10.24
CA MET A 1 18.22 26.05 10.15
C MET A 1 17.39 26.03 11.43
N TYR A 2 16.09 26.28 11.34
CA TYR A 2 15.21 26.45 12.51
C TYR A 2 14.55 25.09 12.81
N PHE A 3 14.97 24.41 13.88
CA PHE A 3 14.26 23.23 14.37
C PHE A 3 13.14 23.70 15.29
N PRO A 4 11.85 23.47 14.97
CA PRO A 4 10.75 23.89 15.83
C PRO A 4 10.85 23.20 17.19
N ARG A 5 10.85 24.00 18.27
CA ARG A 5 10.87 23.50 19.64
C ARG A 5 9.51 22.85 19.97
N GLY A 6 9.50 21.52 19.98
CA GLY A 6 8.35 20.70 20.38
C GLY A 6 7.61 20.07 19.19
N MET A 7 7.99 18.85 18.79
CA MET A 7 7.22 18.04 17.83
C MET A 7 6.04 17.38 18.54
N ASN A 8 5.02 18.16 18.89
CA ASN A 8 3.75 17.62 19.35
C ASN A 8 2.89 17.30 18.12
N ILE A 9 2.89 16.04 17.70
CA ILE A 9 2.13 15.55 16.56
C ILE A 9 0.84 14.90 17.08
N ARG A 10 -0.28 15.18 16.43
CA ARG A 10 -1.58 14.55 16.73
C ARG A 10 -2.15 13.96 15.46
N LEU A 11 -2.71 12.76 15.57
CA LEU A 11 -3.49 12.17 14.48
C LEU A 11 -4.84 12.90 14.38
N ILE A 12 -5.27 13.10 13.14
CA ILE A 12 -6.53 13.75 12.79
C ILE A 12 -7.28 12.88 11.77
N ASP A 13 -8.49 13.31 11.40
CA ASP A 13 -9.32 12.69 10.37
C ASP A 13 -9.64 11.21 10.62
N PHE A 14 -10.48 10.97 11.63
CA PHE A 14 -11.03 9.65 11.94
C PHE A 14 -12.26 9.30 11.10
N GLY A 15 -12.57 10.04 10.02
CA GLY A 15 -13.74 9.81 9.19
C GLY A 15 -13.75 8.44 8.49
N SER A 16 -12.57 7.87 8.26
CA SER A 16 -12.36 6.54 7.68
C SER A 16 -11.98 5.47 8.70
N ALA A 17 -12.03 5.77 10.01
CA ALA A 17 -11.67 4.79 11.04
C ALA A 17 -12.68 3.65 11.09
N VAL A 18 -12.19 2.41 11.01
CA VAL A 18 -13.03 1.20 11.01
C VAL A 18 -12.78 0.42 12.29
N ASN A 19 -13.86 0.09 13.01
CA ASN A 19 -13.77 -0.82 14.15
C ASN A 19 -13.72 -2.28 13.67
N ASN A 20 -13.21 -3.19 14.51
CA ASN A 20 -13.11 -4.60 14.15
C ASN A 20 -14.47 -5.33 14.03
N THR A 21 -15.57 -4.67 14.38
CA THR A 21 -16.92 -5.24 14.39
C THR A 21 -17.72 -4.94 13.12
N ARG A 22 -17.29 -3.96 12.31
CA ARG A 22 -18.01 -3.55 11.09
C ARG A 22 -17.49 -4.28 9.85
N PRO A 23 -18.34 -4.53 8.85
CA PRO A 23 -17.89 -5.00 7.53
C PRO A 23 -16.83 -4.04 6.97
N ARG A 24 -15.69 -4.59 6.59
CA ARG A 24 -14.58 -3.83 6.02
C ARG A 24 -14.84 -3.56 4.54
N THR A 25 -14.67 -2.30 4.12
CA THR A 25 -14.68 -1.94 2.70
C THR A 25 -13.44 -2.49 2.02
N SER A 26 -13.53 -2.78 0.72
CA SER A 26 -12.41 -3.30 -0.08
C SER A 26 -11.34 -2.26 -0.39
N LEU A 27 -11.71 -0.98 -0.42
CA LEU A 27 -10.81 0.13 -0.69
C LEU A 27 -10.65 1.00 0.55
N VAL A 28 -9.42 1.02 1.09
CA VAL A 28 -9.00 1.88 2.21
C VAL A 28 -7.65 2.52 1.88
N CYS A 29 -7.27 3.49 2.71
CA CYS A 29 -6.05 4.30 2.58
C CYS A 29 -6.02 5.18 1.31
N THR A 30 -5.29 6.30 1.40
CA THR A 30 -4.91 7.07 0.21
C THR A 30 -3.96 6.23 -0.65
N ARG A 31 -4.06 6.35 -1.98
CA ARG A 31 -3.41 5.45 -2.95
C ARG A 31 -1.92 5.25 -2.65
N GLN A 32 -1.17 6.31 -2.39
CA GLN A 32 0.29 6.30 -2.22
C GLN A 32 0.76 5.64 -0.92
N TYR A 33 -0.12 5.47 0.05
CA TYR A 33 0.18 4.87 1.36
C TYR A 33 -0.46 3.49 1.52
N ARG A 34 -0.95 2.92 0.41
CA ARG A 34 -1.74 1.69 0.42
C ARG A 34 -0.83 0.46 0.39
N PRO A 35 -1.05 -0.54 1.26
CA PRO A 35 -0.27 -1.77 1.26
C PRO A 35 -0.67 -2.74 0.15
N PRO A 36 0.19 -3.74 -0.17
CA PRO A 36 -0.06 -4.69 -1.25
C PRO A 36 -1.36 -5.49 -1.06
N GLU A 37 -1.74 -5.89 0.16
CA GLU A 37 -2.99 -6.63 0.39
C GLU A 37 -4.23 -5.83 0.00
N VAL A 38 -4.25 -4.51 0.24
CA VAL A 38 -5.38 -3.65 -0.15
C VAL A 38 -5.34 -3.37 -1.65
N ILE A 39 -4.15 -3.17 -2.24
CA ILE A 39 -4.00 -3.03 -3.70
C ILE A 39 -4.51 -4.28 -4.41
N MET A 40 -4.27 -5.46 -3.82
CA MET A 40 -4.65 -6.75 -4.38
C MET A 40 -6.11 -7.15 -4.06
N GLY A 41 -6.84 -6.34 -3.28
CA GLY A 41 -8.22 -6.64 -2.89
C GLY A 41 -8.34 -7.83 -1.92
N LEU A 42 -7.26 -8.15 -1.20
CA LEU A 42 -7.22 -9.19 -0.18
C LEU A 42 -7.78 -8.67 1.15
N PRO A 43 -8.17 -9.57 2.07
CA PRO A 43 -8.55 -9.19 3.42
C PRO A 43 -7.41 -8.42 4.11
N TRP A 44 -7.76 -7.30 4.74
CA TRP A 44 -6.83 -6.43 5.45
C TRP A 44 -7.17 -6.32 6.94
N SER A 45 -6.20 -5.85 7.72
CA SER A 45 -6.30 -5.68 9.18
C SER A 45 -5.67 -4.36 9.63
N ALA A 46 -5.52 -4.13 10.94
CA ALA A 46 -4.79 -2.96 11.46
C ALA A 46 -3.32 -2.88 10.98
N SER A 47 -2.78 -3.96 10.37
CA SER A 47 -1.46 -3.95 9.71
C SER A 47 -1.32 -2.89 8.62
N VAL A 48 -2.42 -2.47 7.98
CA VAL A 48 -2.37 -1.46 6.92
C VAL A 48 -1.88 -0.10 7.42
N ASP A 49 -2.19 0.24 8.68
CA ASP A 49 -1.76 1.50 9.29
C ASP A 49 -0.24 1.51 9.51
N MET A 50 0.35 0.35 9.84
CA MET A 50 1.80 0.22 9.99
C MET A 50 2.53 0.40 8.67
N TRP A 51 1.95 -0.08 7.56
CA TRP A 51 2.48 0.18 6.23
C TRP A 51 2.43 1.67 5.89
N SER A 52 1.27 2.31 6.07
CA SER A 52 1.11 3.74 5.81
C SER A 52 2.06 4.59 6.66
N ALA A 53 2.22 4.26 7.95
CA ALA A 53 3.17 4.92 8.83
C ALA A 53 4.62 4.79 8.33
N GLY A 54 5.03 3.61 7.87
CA GLY A 54 6.35 3.40 7.27
C GLY A 54 6.60 4.27 6.03
N CYS A 55 5.58 4.39 5.17
CA CYS A 55 5.64 5.26 3.99
C CYS A 55 5.79 6.74 4.39
N ILE A 56 5.00 7.21 5.37
CA ILE A 56 5.07 8.59 5.87
C ILE A 56 6.43 8.87 6.50
N LEU A 57 6.99 7.95 7.30
CA LEU A 57 8.30 8.12 7.90
C LEU A 57 9.41 8.26 6.85
N LEU A 58 9.36 7.46 5.78
CA LEU A 58 10.31 7.57 4.67
C LEU A 58 10.12 8.87 3.90
N GLU A 59 8.87 9.29 3.64
CA GLU A 59 8.57 10.57 2.99
C GLU A 59 9.05 11.78 3.81
N LEU A 60 8.89 11.74 5.15
CA LEU A 60 9.43 12.77 6.04
C LEU A 60 10.96 12.81 6.02
N TRP A 61 11.61 11.66 5.83
CA TRP A 61 13.07 11.56 5.76
C TRP A 61 13.62 12.06 4.42
N THR A 62 12.99 11.68 3.31
CA THR A 62 13.46 12.00 1.95
C THR A 62 12.94 13.31 1.41
N GLY A 63 11.81 13.81 1.96
CA GLY A 63 11.04 14.93 1.40
C GLY A 63 10.21 14.55 0.17
N GLU A 64 10.15 13.27 -0.19
CA GLU A 64 9.57 12.80 -1.44
C GLU A 64 8.62 11.63 -1.20
N THR A 65 7.41 11.68 -1.77
CA THR A 65 6.43 10.59 -1.65
C THR A 65 6.98 9.28 -2.19
N LEU A 66 6.97 8.24 -1.35
CA LEU A 66 7.62 6.95 -1.60
C LEU A 66 7.07 6.22 -2.83
N PHE A 67 5.74 6.16 -2.95
CA PHE A 67 5.05 5.50 -4.07
C PHE A 67 4.26 6.52 -4.89
N ARG A 68 4.92 7.23 -5.81
CA ARG A 68 4.26 8.13 -6.76
C ARG A 68 3.77 7.35 -7.97
N THR A 69 2.50 6.96 -7.92
CA THR A 69 1.89 6.15 -8.98
C THR A 69 0.40 6.42 -9.12
N HIS A 70 -0.08 6.29 -10.36
CA HIS A 70 -1.51 6.33 -10.69
C HIS A 70 -2.05 4.95 -11.12
N SER A 71 -1.18 3.94 -11.21
CA SER A 71 -1.51 2.60 -11.68
C SER A 71 -1.29 1.56 -10.58
N THR A 72 -2.23 0.62 -10.43
CA THR A 72 -2.11 -0.50 -9.49
C THR A 72 -0.88 -1.37 -9.79
N ARG A 73 -0.61 -1.63 -11.08
CA ARG A 73 0.52 -2.44 -11.52
C ARG A 73 1.85 -1.78 -11.17
N GLU A 74 2.00 -0.51 -11.52
CA GLU A 74 3.20 0.26 -11.21
C GLU A 74 3.43 0.34 -9.70
N HIS A 75 2.36 0.50 -8.91
CA HIS A 75 2.47 0.45 -7.45
C HIS A 75 3.09 -0.87 -6.96
N LEU A 76 2.56 -2.02 -7.39
CA LEU A 76 3.11 -3.32 -6.99
C LEU A 76 4.58 -3.49 -7.43
N GLN A 77 4.92 -3.04 -8.64
CA GLN A 77 6.31 -3.07 -9.13
C GLN A 77 7.25 -2.20 -8.28
N LEU A 78 6.82 -1.00 -7.89
CA LEU A 78 7.58 -0.13 -6.99
C LEU A 78 7.75 -0.75 -5.60
N ILE A 79 6.72 -1.44 -5.09
CA ILE A 79 6.81 -2.18 -3.82
C ILE A 79 7.89 -3.25 -3.90
N GLU A 80 7.90 -4.06 -4.96
CA GLU A 80 8.93 -5.10 -5.11
C GLU A 80 10.33 -4.51 -5.24
N TYR A 81 10.45 -3.43 -6.01
CA TYR A 81 11.70 -2.71 -6.20
C TYR A 81 12.23 -2.11 -4.89
N ILE A 82 11.40 -1.40 -4.12
CA ILE A 82 11.86 -0.74 -2.89
C ILE A 82 12.13 -1.74 -1.77
N THR A 83 11.28 -2.76 -1.62
CA THR A 83 11.44 -3.77 -0.56
C THR A 83 12.48 -4.83 -0.89
N GLN A 84 12.95 -4.88 -2.14
CA GLN A 84 13.84 -5.92 -2.67
C GLN A 84 13.28 -7.33 -2.44
N ARG A 85 11.94 -7.46 -2.49
CA ARG A 85 11.21 -8.69 -2.24
C ARG A 85 10.12 -8.85 -3.28
N ARG A 86 9.92 -10.08 -3.74
CA ARG A 86 8.77 -10.42 -4.60
C ARG A 86 7.49 -10.47 -3.78
N ILE A 87 6.36 -10.14 -4.41
CA ILE A 87 5.05 -10.37 -3.82
C ILE A 87 4.90 -11.88 -3.52
N PRO A 88 4.53 -12.28 -2.30
CA PRO A 88 4.35 -13.68 -1.95
C PRO A 88 3.35 -14.39 -2.85
N GLN A 89 3.68 -15.59 -3.32
CA GLN A 89 2.80 -16.39 -4.21
C GLN A 89 1.42 -16.64 -3.61
N LEU A 90 1.34 -16.83 -2.29
CA LEU A 90 0.07 -16.99 -1.58
C LEU A 90 -0.87 -15.80 -1.78
N MET A 91 -0.35 -14.57 -1.82
CA MET A 91 -1.16 -13.38 -2.08
C MET A 91 -1.68 -13.39 -3.52
N ILE A 92 -0.85 -13.81 -4.48
CA ILE A 92 -1.21 -13.90 -5.91
C ILE A 92 -2.32 -14.93 -6.12
N GLU A 93 -2.19 -16.11 -5.53
CA GLU A 93 -3.15 -17.20 -5.65
C GLU A 93 -4.52 -16.85 -5.07
N GLN A 94 -4.54 -16.14 -3.93
CA GLN A 94 -5.76 -15.69 -3.26
C GLN A 94 -6.50 -14.59 -4.03
N THR A 95 -5.84 -13.93 -4.99
CA THR A 95 -6.45 -12.85 -5.76
C THR A 95 -7.32 -13.34 -6.93
N LYS A 96 -7.43 -14.67 -7.14
CA LYS A 96 -8.19 -15.28 -8.24
C LYS A 96 -9.69 -14.94 -8.16
N GLY A 97 -10.07 -13.86 -8.84
CA GLY A 97 -11.44 -13.36 -8.94
C GLY A 97 -11.55 -11.83 -8.95
N CYS A 98 -10.51 -11.11 -8.50
CA CYS A 98 -10.51 -9.65 -8.55
C CYS A 98 -10.06 -9.16 -9.95
N VAL A 99 -10.95 -8.45 -10.63
CA VAL A 99 -10.85 -7.99 -12.03
C VAL A 99 -9.58 -7.16 -12.32
N TYR A 100 -8.87 -6.67 -11.30
CA TYR A 100 -7.77 -5.70 -11.45
C TYR A 100 -6.38 -6.28 -11.72
N ILE A 101 -6.16 -7.60 -11.61
CA ILE A 101 -4.79 -8.20 -11.63
C ILE A 101 -4.61 -9.30 -12.69
N ARG A 102 -5.59 -9.51 -13.58
CA ARG A 102 -5.39 -10.46 -14.71
C ARG A 102 -4.26 -10.00 -15.65
N ASP A 103 -4.04 -8.71 -15.79
CA ASP A 103 -3.00 -8.15 -16.67
C ASP A 103 -1.60 -8.06 -16.03
N VAL A 104 -1.49 -8.28 -14.71
CA VAL A 104 -0.19 -8.26 -14.00
C VAL A 104 0.41 -9.66 -13.95
N VAL A 105 -0.43 -10.70 -13.84
CA VAL A 105 0.03 -12.11 -13.75
C VAL A 105 0.24 -12.74 -15.14
N SER A 106 -0.40 -12.24 -16.19
CA SER A 106 -0.30 -12.81 -17.56
C SER A 106 0.98 -12.43 -18.32
N GLY A 107 2.00 -11.87 -17.65
CA GLY A 107 3.24 -11.38 -18.25
C GLY A 107 4.36 -12.42 -18.39
N ASP A 108 4.07 -13.70 -18.20
CA ASP A 108 5.01 -14.79 -18.51
C ASP A 108 4.57 -15.45 -19.83
N GLY A 109 5.11 -14.99 -20.96
CA GLY A 109 4.70 -15.50 -22.27
C GLY A 109 5.20 -14.74 -23.51
N GLY A 110 6.52 -14.67 -23.70
CA GLY A 110 7.17 -14.35 -24.98
C GLY A 110 8.31 -13.35 -24.81
N GLY A 111 9.58 -13.64 -25.10
CA GLY A 111 10.21 -14.75 -25.79
C GLY A 111 11.46 -14.15 -26.45
N MET A 112 12.63 -14.71 -26.14
CA MET A 112 13.96 -14.43 -26.71
C MET A 112 14.53 -13.00 -26.56
#